data_AF-A0A1B6KR36-F1
#
_entry.id   AF-A0A1B6KR36-F1
#
_cell.length_a   1.000
_cell.length_b   1.000
_cell.length_c   1.000
_cell.angle_alpha   90.00
_cell.angle_beta   90.00
_cell.angle_gamma   90.00
#
_symmetry.space_group_name_H-M   'P 1'
#
loop_
_entity.id
_entity.type
_entity.pdbx_description
1 polymer ?
#
loop_
_entity_poly.entity_id
_entity_poly.type
_entity_poly.pdbx_seq_one_letter_code
_entity_poly.pdbx_strand_id
1 'polypeptide(L)'
;MMSVVTVEKPISKVALPDWHGKVAELRQTCDSRRSDAFSLRNEARQLRNETNCRTQWDTYHNNVRLADRITEVSRWRELMNNCLVAVEKEIADLTSEKEITEMEIENLNLNFTLANECLSMRDQRGGADLCRDEAETELKHELSTLESLKKMLTDKAQAAWEQMNRLEEVRFQLIQDLQDKDETLEICRNNLGMDKNCANTSFKPDPLRLPKKLISYESWLEHCKYLKLRADNELAAAQKLRETMYVPRERARNDLKAQNDATNFALRKRIYETQRIKNELDWQRFNMIPDMDRLMKEITNLEAALLEKTNALKLAETRCENRLYRPGAELCRDEPMLGLADEVLQLRRTMHDLQDKLDTAKAT
;
A
#
# COMPACT_ATOMS: atom_id res chain seq x y z
N MET A 1 77.93 -109.83 -57.00
CA MET A 1 77.51 -108.95 -55.89
C MET A 1 77.72 -107.51 -56.32
N MET A 2 76.65 -106.78 -56.64
CA MET A 2 76.78 -105.34 -56.90
C MET A 2 77.04 -104.63 -55.58
N SER A 3 78.17 -103.93 -55.50
CA SER A 3 78.49 -103.03 -54.40
C SER A 3 77.50 -101.89 -54.39
N VAL A 4 76.72 -101.76 -53.32
CA VAL A 4 75.80 -100.65 -53.13
C VAL A 4 76.64 -99.36 -53.10
N VAL A 5 76.42 -98.48 -54.07
CA VAL A 5 76.96 -97.12 -54.06
C VAL A 5 76.26 -96.37 -52.95
N THR A 6 76.89 -96.27 -51.79
CA THR A 6 76.43 -95.41 -50.71
C THR A 6 76.76 -93.98 -51.08
N VAL A 7 75.75 -93.24 -51.54
CA VAL A 7 75.83 -91.79 -51.74
C VAL A 7 75.88 -91.15 -50.36
N GLU A 8 77.09 -90.88 -49.87
CA GLU A 8 77.27 -90.08 -48.66
C GLU A 8 77.07 -88.59 -49.01
N LYS A 9 76.32 -87.88 -48.17
CA LYS A 9 76.10 -86.45 -48.35
C LYS A 9 77.42 -85.70 -48.21
N PRO A 10 77.70 -84.66 -49.03
CA PRO A 10 78.98 -83.94 -49.05
C PRO A 10 79.08 -82.93 -47.89
N ILE A 11 78.65 -83.32 -46.69
CA ILE A 11 78.68 -82.53 -45.47
C ILE A 11 79.37 -83.33 -44.37
N SER A 12 80.14 -82.65 -43.53
CA SER A 12 80.81 -83.29 -42.39
C SER A 12 79.79 -83.92 -41.45
N LYS A 13 79.97 -85.20 -41.13
CA LYS A 13 79.13 -85.92 -40.16
C LYS A 13 79.53 -85.49 -38.75
N VAL A 14 78.56 -85.02 -37.98
CA VAL A 14 78.76 -84.62 -36.59
C VAL A 14 78.98 -85.87 -35.72
N ALA A 15 79.88 -85.80 -34.74
CA ALA A 15 80.10 -86.93 -33.82
C ALA A 15 78.84 -87.16 -32.97
N LEU A 16 78.54 -88.42 -32.67
CA LEU A 16 77.32 -88.78 -31.91
C LEU A 16 77.21 -88.04 -30.56
N PRO A 17 78.29 -87.83 -29.77
CA PRO A 17 78.25 -87.01 -28.56
C PRO A 17 77.88 -85.54 -28.82
N ASP A 18 78.39 -84.94 -29.90
CA ASP A 18 78.08 -83.55 -30.28
C ASP A 18 76.61 -83.41 -30.71
N TRP A 19 76.07 -84.42 -31.40
CA TRP A 19 74.64 -84.48 -31.72
C TRP A 19 73.77 -84.58 -30.46
N HIS A 20 74.14 -85.45 -29.51
CA HIS A 20 73.44 -85.54 -28.23
C HIS A 20 73.52 -84.23 -27.43
N GLY A 21 74.68 -83.57 -27.43
CA GLY A 21 74.86 -82.24 -26.83
C GLY A 21 73.95 -81.19 -27.46
N LYS A 22 73.90 -81.12 -28.80
CA LYS A 22 73.03 -80.17 -29.51
C LYS A 22 71.54 -80.43 -29.29
N VAL A 23 71.13 -81.69 -29.26
CA VAL A 23 69.73 -82.07 -28.96
C VAL A 23 69.37 -81.72 -27.51
N ALA A 24 70.29 -81.90 -26.55
CA ALA A 24 70.07 -81.50 -25.16
C ALA A 24 69.95 -79.97 -25.00
N GLU A 25 70.81 -79.20 -25.67
CA GLU A 25 70.76 -77.72 -25.70
C GLU A 25 69.44 -77.21 -26.31
N LEU A 26 69.00 -77.82 -27.43
CA LEU A 26 67.72 -77.49 -28.06
C LEU A 26 66.55 -77.81 -27.14
N ARG A 27 66.56 -78.96 -26.45
CA ARG A 27 65.54 -79.32 -25.45
C ARG A 27 65.51 -78.32 -24.31
N GLN A 28 66.66 -78.00 -23.72
CA GLN A 28 66.75 -77.03 -22.63
C GLN A 28 66.24 -75.65 -23.06
N THR A 29 66.60 -75.20 -24.27
CA THR A 29 66.11 -73.93 -24.84
C THR A 29 64.59 -73.97 -25.02
N CYS A 30 64.04 -75.06 -25.59
CA CYS A 30 62.60 -75.23 -25.74
C CYS A 30 61.88 -75.25 -24.39
N ASP A 31 62.42 -75.93 -23.38
CA ASP A 31 61.82 -76.01 -22.04
C ASP A 31 61.83 -74.64 -21.34
N SER A 32 62.94 -73.90 -21.40
CA SER A 32 63.00 -72.52 -20.91
C SER A 32 61.96 -71.62 -21.61
N ARG A 33 61.88 -71.67 -22.95
CA ARG A 33 60.90 -70.88 -23.71
C ARG A 33 59.45 -71.25 -23.39
N ARG A 34 59.17 -72.54 -23.14
CA ARG A 34 57.84 -73.01 -22.70
C ARG A 34 57.51 -72.51 -21.30
N SER A 35 58.48 -72.50 -20.40
CA SER A 35 58.34 -71.96 -19.05
C SER A 35 58.05 -70.46 -19.09
N ASP A 36 58.83 -69.68 -19.85
CA ASP A 36 58.62 -68.24 -20.03
C ASP A 36 57.22 -67.94 -20.60
N ALA A 37 56.82 -68.68 -21.64
CA ALA A 37 55.50 -68.53 -22.26
C ALA A 37 54.36 -68.91 -21.30
N PHE A 38 54.58 -69.91 -20.44
CA PHE A 38 53.63 -70.28 -19.39
C PHE A 38 53.50 -69.16 -18.35
N SER A 39 54.62 -68.62 -17.86
CA SER A 39 54.62 -67.50 -16.90
C SER A 39 53.90 -66.28 -17.48
N LEU A 40 54.28 -65.86 -18.69
CA LEU A 40 53.66 -64.72 -19.36
C LEU A 40 52.16 -64.91 -19.57
N ARG A 41 51.72 -66.10 -19.98
CA ARG A 41 50.29 -66.41 -20.12
C ARG A 41 49.56 -66.37 -18.78
N ASN A 42 50.20 -66.84 -17.71
CA ASN A 42 49.63 -66.83 -16.38
C ASN A 42 49.50 -65.39 -15.86
N GLU A 43 50.58 -64.60 -15.94
CA GLU A 43 50.61 -63.18 -15.58
C GLU A 43 49.59 -62.37 -16.39
N ALA A 44 49.52 -62.56 -17.71
CA ALA A 44 48.54 -61.87 -18.55
C ALA A 44 47.09 -62.24 -18.20
N ARG A 45 46.82 -63.50 -17.81
CA ARG A 45 45.50 -63.94 -17.34
C ARG A 45 45.15 -63.30 -16.00
N GLN A 46 46.09 -63.29 -15.06
CA GLN A 46 45.93 -62.64 -13.77
C GLN A 46 45.65 -61.15 -13.94
N LEU A 47 46.48 -60.45 -14.71
CA LEU A 47 46.31 -59.02 -15.01
C LEU A 47 44.94 -58.74 -15.65
N ARG A 48 44.51 -59.54 -16.62
CA ARG A 48 43.17 -59.41 -17.23
C ARG A 48 42.04 -59.58 -16.21
N ASN A 49 42.15 -60.56 -15.32
CA ASN A 49 41.12 -60.81 -14.32
C ASN A 49 41.08 -59.67 -13.28
N GLU A 50 42.24 -59.25 -12.79
CA GLU A 50 42.38 -58.14 -11.84
C GLU A 50 41.84 -56.83 -12.44
N THR A 51 42.24 -56.49 -13.66
CA THR A 51 41.79 -55.27 -14.35
C THR A 51 40.30 -55.30 -14.70
N ASN A 52 39.75 -56.47 -15.05
CA ASN A 52 38.31 -56.63 -15.28
C ASN A 52 37.53 -56.41 -13.97
N CYS A 53 37.96 -57.03 -12.87
CA CYS A 53 37.33 -56.84 -11.56
C CYS A 53 37.41 -55.37 -11.12
N ARG A 54 38.59 -54.76 -11.22
CA ARG A 54 38.81 -53.36 -10.88
C ARG A 54 37.90 -52.42 -11.69
N THR A 55 37.87 -52.59 -13.02
CA THR A 55 37.00 -51.79 -13.90
C THR A 55 35.52 -51.93 -13.51
N GLN A 56 35.04 -53.15 -13.24
CA GLN A 56 33.66 -53.37 -12.83
C GLN A 56 33.33 -52.68 -11.49
N TRP A 57 34.19 -52.82 -10.49
CA TRP A 57 34.02 -52.18 -9.18
C TRP A 57 34.08 -50.65 -9.28
N ASP A 58 35.03 -50.10 -10.03
CA ASP A 58 35.16 -48.65 -10.23
C ASP A 58 33.92 -48.08 -10.94
N THR A 59 33.40 -48.76 -11.97
CA THR A 59 32.15 -48.38 -12.63
C THR A 59 30.96 -48.46 -11.66
N TYR A 60 30.84 -49.56 -10.91
CA TYR A 60 29.76 -49.75 -9.94
C TYR A 60 29.75 -48.64 -8.89
N HIS A 61 30.90 -48.37 -8.26
CA HIS A 61 31.01 -47.32 -7.24
C HIS A 61 30.69 -45.93 -7.78
N ASN A 62 31.09 -45.62 -9.01
CA ASN A 62 30.75 -44.33 -9.63
C ASN A 62 29.27 -44.23 -10.00
N ASN A 63 28.63 -45.32 -10.43
CA ASN A 63 27.19 -45.35 -10.65
C ASN A 63 26.41 -45.12 -9.34
N VAL A 64 26.89 -45.69 -8.23
CA VAL A 64 26.32 -45.41 -6.89
C VAL A 64 26.45 -43.93 -6.54
N ARG A 65 27.63 -43.33 -6.71
CA ARG A 65 27.85 -41.88 -6.47
C ARG A 65 26.94 -40.99 -7.33
N LEU A 66 26.73 -41.36 -8.59
CA LEU A 66 25.79 -40.65 -9.47
C LEU A 66 24.34 -40.78 -8.98
N ALA A 67 23.92 -41.97 -8.55
CA ALA A 67 22.59 -42.19 -8.00
C ALA A 67 22.35 -41.42 -6.69
N ASP A 68 23.34 -41.37 -5.81
CA ASP A 68 23.31 -40.57 -4.58
C ASP A 68 23.16 -39.07 -4.91
N ARG A 69 23.91 -38.58 -5.90
CA ARG A 69 23.82 -37.19 -6.35
C ARG A 69 22.45 -36.85 -6.95
N ILE A 70 21.86 -37.74 -7.75
CA ILE A 70 20.49 -37.58 -8.28
C ILE A 70 19.49 -37.45 -7.13
N THR A 71 19.62 -38.31 -6.12
CA THR A 71 18.73 -38.31 -4.95
C THR A 71 18.85 -36.99 -4.18
N GLU A 72 20.08 -36.52 -3.95
CA GLU A 72 20.35 -35.28 -3.23
C GLU A 72 19.80 -34.05 -3.97
N VAL A 73 20.08 -33.91 -5.27
CA VAL A 73 19.61 -32.79 -6.08
C VAL A 73 18.07 -32.83 -6.19
N SER A 74 17.47 -34.01 -6.31
CA SER A 74 16.00 -34.16 -6.35
C SER A 74 15.34 -33.67 -5.06
N ARG A 75 15.92 -33.98 -3.89
CA ARG A 75 15.42 -33.48 -2.60
C ARG A 75 15.48 -31.96 -2.51
N TRP A 76 16.59 -31.36 -2.91
CA TRP A 76 16.71 -29.90 -2.92
C TRP A 76 15.74 -29.25 -3.91
N ARG A 77 15.57 -29.84 -5.10
CA ARG A 77 14.58 -29.37 -6.08
C ARG A 77 13.16 -29.37 -5.49
N GLU A 78 12.76 -30.44 -4.82
CA GLU A 78 11.45 -30.52 -4.17
C GLU A 78 11.28 -29.42 -3.11
N LEU A 79 12.29 -29.19 -2.27
CA LEU A 79 12.28 -28.10 -1.29
C LEU A 79 12.14 -26.71 -1.94
N MET A 80 12.87 -26.44 -3.02
CA MET A 80 12.79 -25.17 -3.75
C MET A 80 11.44 -24.98 -4.44
N ASN A 81 10.87 -26.07 -4.99
CA ASN A 81 9.54 -26.04 -5.59
C ASN A 81 8.46 -25.73 -4.55
N ASN A 82 8.53 -26.34 -3.36
CA ASN A 82 7.61 -26.06 -2.27
C ASN A 82 7.71 -24.60 -1.80
N CYS A 83 8.94 -24.05 -1.72
CA CYS A 83 9.14 -22.64 -1.44
C CYS A 83 8.57 -21.74 -2.54
N LEU A 84 8.75 -22.09 -3.81
CA LEU A 84 8.21 -21.32 -4.93
C LEU A 84 6.68 -21.24 -4.85
N VAL A 85 6.00 -22.37 -4.66
CA VAL A 85 4.54 -22.41 -4.49
C VAL A 85 4.08 -21.56 -3.31
N ALA A 86 4.80 -21.62 -2.18
CA ALA A 86 4.49 -20.80 -1.01
C ALA A 86 4.68 -19.30 -1.28
N VAL A 87 5.76 -18.91 -1.97
CA VAL A 87 6.04 -17.52 -2.35
C VAL A 87 5.00 -17.00 -3.32
N GLU A 88 4.62 -17.76 -4.34
CA GLU A 88 3.59 -17.36 -5.31
C GLU A 88 2.22 -17.17 -4.64
N LYS A 89 1.86 -18.07 -3.71
CA LYS A 89 0.66 -17.91 -2.90
C LYS A 89 0.72 -16.64 -2.04
N GLU A 90 1.82 -16.43 -1.33
CA GLU A 90 1.98 -15.27 -0.45
C GLU A 90 1.96 -13.94 -1.22
N ILE A 91 2.54 -13.89 -2.43
CA ILE A 91 2.42 -12.73 -3.33
C ILE A 91 0.96 -12.45 -3.67
N ALA A 92 0.18 -13.48 -4.05
CA ALA A 92 -1.23 -13.32 -4.38
C ALA A 92 -2.06 -12.84 -3.17
N ASP A 93 -1.86 -13.45 -2.00
CA ASP A 93 -2.54 -13.09 -0.77
C ASP A 93 -2.19 -11.66 -0.32
N LEU A 94 -0.91 -11.26 -0.40
CA LEU A 94 -0.47 -9.90 -0.06
C LEU A 94 -0.97 -8.85 -1.06
N THR A 95 -1.08 -9.22 -2.34
CA THR A 95 -1.68 -8.37 -3.39
C THR A 95 -3.13 -8.05 -3.04
N SER A 96 -3.93 -9.07 -2.72
CA SER A 96 -5.34 -8.87 -2.33
C SER A 96 -5.47 -7.96 -1.10
N GLU A 97 -4.62 -8.14 -0.10
CA GLU A 97 -4.62 -7.34 1.12
C GLU A 97 -4.18 -5.88 0.90
N LYS A 98 -3.25 -5.66 -0.04
CA LYS A 98 -2.87 -4.33 -0.52
C LYS A 98 -4.05 -3.66 -1.25
N GLU A 99 -4.70 -4.35 -2.18
CA GLU A 99 -5.86 -3.83 -2.93
C GLU A 99 -7.01 -3.41 -2.00
N ILE A 100 -7.33 -4.23 -0.99
CA ILE A 100 -8.34 -3.88 0.03
C ILE A 100 -7.94 -2.61 0.78
N THR A 101 -6.65 -2.44 1.09
CA THR A 101 -6.14 -1.26 1.78
C THR A 101 -6.18 -0.01 0.89
N GLU A 102 -5.89 -0.17 -0.41
CA GLU A 102 -5.99 0.91 -1.41
C GLU A 102 -7.44 1.36 -1.62
N MET A 103 -8.40 0.42 -1.63
CA MET A 103 -9.83 0.74 -1.69
C MET A 103 -10.29 1.56 -0.47
N GLU A 104 -9.79 1.25 0.74
CA GLU A 104 -10.07 2.07 1.92
C GLU A 104 -9.47 3.48 1.81
N ILE A 105 -8.28 3.61 1.23
CA ILE A 105 -7.66 4.93 0.95
C ILE A 105 -8.52 5.74 -0.02
N GLU A 106 -9.08 5.11 -1.06
CA GLU A 106 -10.00 5.78 -1.99
C GLU A 106 -11.27 6.26 -1.30
N ASN A 107 -11.84 5.44 -0.41
CA ASN A 107 -12.98 5.85 0.41
C ASN A 107 -12.64 7.07 1.30
N LEU A 108 -11.47 7.09 1.93
CA LEU A 108 -11.01 8.25 2.70
C LEU A 108 -10.85 9.51 1.83
N ASN A 109 -10.40 9.39 0.58
CA ASN A 109 -10.31 10.52 -0.37
C ASN A 109 -11.69 11.10 -0.71
N LEU A 110 -12.70 10.25 -0.86
CA LEU A 110 -14.07 10.70 -1.09
C LEU A 110 -14.58 11.49 0.12
N ASN A 111 -14.43 10.96 1.33
CA ASN A 111 -14.82 11.66 2.56
C ASN A 111 -14.08 12.99 2.73
N PHE A 112 -12.79 13.05 2.37
CA PHE A 112 -12.01 14.28 2.40
C PHE A 112 -12.55 15.36 1.45
N THR A 113 -12.97 14.96 0.25
CA THR A 113 -13.61 15.87 -0.71
C THR A 113 -14.92 16.41 -0.14
N LEU A 114 -15.77 15.53 0.41
CA LEU A 114 -17.05 15.91 1.00
C LEU A 114 -16.90 16.88 2.18
N ALA A 115 -15.97 16.62 3.10
CA ALA A 115 -15.71 17.51 4.23
C ALA A 115 -15.20 18.88 3.78
N ASN A 116 -14.35 18.95 2.74
CA ASN A 116 -13.90 20.21 2.15
C ASN A 116 -15.03 20.98 1.44
N GLU A 117 -15.92 20.28 0.72
CA GLU A 117 -17.09 20.89 0.12
C GLU A 117 -18.01 21.47 1.19
N CYS A 118 -18.21 20.76 2.31
CA CYS A 118 -18.98 21.26 3.45
C CYS A 118 -18.39 22.54 4.03
N LEU A 119 -17.06 22.63 4.19
CA LEU A 119 -16.40 23.86 4.61
C LEU A 119 -16.57 24.98 3.58
N SER A 120 -16.38 24.68 2.30
CA SER A 120 -16.52 25.64 1.20
C SER A 120 -17.93 26.22 1.13
N MET A 121 -18.97 25.40 1.35
CA MET A 121 -20.36 25.87 1.43
C MET A 121 -20.59 26.76 2.66
N ARG A 122 -19.93 26.47 3.77
CA ARG A 122 -20.04 27.30 4.99
C ARG A 122 -19.34 28.65 4.83
N ASP A 123 -18.23 28.70 4.10
CA ASP A 123 -17.51 29.94 3.80
C ASP A 123 -18.32 30.91 2.92
N GLN A 124 -19.40 30.45 2.29
CA GLN A 124 -20.35 31.30 1.56
C GLN A 124 -21.34 32.05 2.48
N ARG A 125 -21.35 31.78 3.79
CA ARG A 125 -22.19 32.53 4.74
C ARG A 125 -21.76 33.99 4.79
N GLY A 126 -22.74 34.88 4.98
CA GLY A 126 -22.53 36.33 4.98
C GLY A 126 -22.69 36.98 6.35
N GLY A 127 -22.04 38.13 6.53
CA GLY A 127 -22.22 38.99 7.71
C GLY A 127 -21.93 38.26 9.02
N ALA A 128 -22.83 38.41 10.00
CA ALA A 128 -22.68 37.79 11.32
C ALA A 128 -22.84 36.27 11.34
N ASP A 129 -23.36 35.66 10.27
CA ASP A 129 -23.51 34.19 10.19
C ASP A 129 -22.22 33.49 9.75
N LEU A 130 -21.26 34.23 9.17
CA LEU A 130 -19.89 33.76 8.96
C LEU A 130 -19.11 33.80 10.28
N CYS A 131 -19.41 32.84 11.14
CA CYS A 131 -18.82 32.73 12.47
C CYS A 131 -18.17 31.37 12.68
N ARG A 132 -17.15 31.33 13.54
CA ARG A 132 -16.51 30.09 13.97
C ARG A 132 -17.43 29.39 14.96
N ASP A 133 -18.15 28.38 14.47
CA ASP A 133 -19.02 27.54 15.27
C ASP A 133 -18.42 26.14 15.49
N GLU A 134 -19.12 25.35 16.30
CA GLU A 134 -18.75 23.97 16.61
C GLU A 134 -18.72 23.10 15.32
N ALA A 135 -19.62 23.36 14.36
CA ALA A 135 -19.68 22.59 13.12
C ALA A 135 -18.46 22.84 12.21
N GLU A 136 -17.97 24.08 12.12
CA GLU A 136 -16.71 24.38 11.42
C GLU A 136 -15.52 23.71 12.11
N THR A 137 -15.51 23.71 13.44
CA THR A 137 -14.44 23.10 14.25
C THR A 137 -14.39 21.59 14.03
N GLU A 138 -15.54 20.90 14.10
CA GLU A 138 -15.63 19.46 13.86
C GLU A 138 -15.30 19.09 12.40
N LEU A 139 -15.74 19.87 11.41
CA LEU A 139 -15.37 19.64 10.00
C LEU A 139 -13.84 19.74 9.78
N LYS A 140 -13.18 20.72 10.41
CA LYS A 140 -11.71 20.83 10.36
C LYS A 140 -11.02 19.68 11.09
N HIS A 141 -11.58 19.23 12.22
CA HIS A 141 -11.08 18.06 12.93
C HIS A 141 -11.23 16.78 12.11
N GLU A 142 -12.35 16.65 11.37
CA GLU A 142 -12.59 15.56 10.43
C GLU A 142 -11.57 15.53 9.29
N LEU A 143 -11.26 16.67 8.67
CA LEU A 143 -10.20 16.74 7.67
C LEU A 143 -8.84 16.30 8.23
N SER A 144 -8.46 16.79 9.42
CA SER A 144 -7.20 16.41 10.05
C SER A 144 -7.15 14.90 10.38
N THR A 145 -8.28 14.34 10.82
CA THR A 145 -8.41 12.90 11.10
C THR A 145 -8.28 12.09 9.81
N LEU A 146 -8.99 12.48 8.75
CA LEU A 146 -8.92 11.85 7.44
C LEU A 146 -7.50 11.85 6.86
N GLU A 147 -6.77 12.95 6.95
CA GLU A 147 -5.37 13.03 6.51
C GLU A 147 -4.47 12.08 7.30
N SER A 148 -4.62 12.04 8.62
CA SER A 148 -3.84 11.14 9.48
C SER A 148 -4.13 9.66 9.17
N LEU A 149 -5.40 9.31 9.00
CA LEU A 149 -5.82 7.95 8.65
C LEU A 149 -5.32 7.54 7.27
N LYS A 150 -5.45 8.44 6.27
CA LYS A 150 -4.96 8.23 4.91
C LYS A 150 -3.45 7.98 4.91
N LYS A 151 -2.68 8.80 5.63
CA LYS A 151 -1.22 8.62 5.73
C LYS A 151 -0.86 7.26 6.33
N MET A 152 -1.51 6.89 7.43
CA MET A 152 -1.28 5.62 8.11
C MET A 152 -1.57 4.40 7.21
N LEU A 153 -2.66 4.41 6.44
CA LEU A 153 -2.95 3.33 5.49
C LEU A 153 -2.01 3.37 4.27
N THR A 154 -1.63 4.55 3.79
CA THR A 154 -0.68 4.71 2.68
C THR A 154 0.69 4.12 3.04
N ASP A 155 1.19 4.39 4.25
CA ASP A 155 2.46 3.84 4.74
C ASP A 155 2.41 2.29 4.79
N LYS A 156 1.24 1.71 5.13
CA LYS A 156 1.03 0.26 5.13
C LYS A 156 0.97 -0.34 3.73
N ALA A 157 0.26 0.31 2.80
CA ALA A 157 0.21 -0.11 1.41
C ALA A 157 1.60 -0.04 0.74
N GLN A 158 2.39 0.99 1.06
CA GLN A 158 3.77 1.13 0.58
C GLN A 158 4.68 0.01 1.13
N ALA A 159 4.59 -0.28 2.42
CA ALA A 159 5.34 -1.40 3.01
C ALA A 159 4.97 -2.75 2.36
N ALA A 160 3.69 -2.97 2.04
CA ALA A 160 3.23 -4.17 1.34
C ALA A 160 3.83 -4.26 -0.07
N TRP A 161 3.82 -3.15 -0.82
CA TRP A 161 4.44 -3.09 -2.14
C TRP A 161 5.95 -3.38 -2.11
N GLU A 162 6.69 -2.83 -1.15
CA GLU A 162 8.12 -3.10 -1.00
C GLU A 162 8.39 -4.58 -0.67
N GLN A 163 7.56 -5.19 0.18
CA GLN A 163 7.68 -6.60 0.52
C GLN A 163 7.33 -7.51 -0.67
N MET A 164 6.34 -7.14 -1.48
CA MET A 164 6.02 -7.86 -2.74
C MET A 164 7.21 -7.86 -3.70
N ASN A 165 7.93 -6.74 -3.85
CA ASN A 165 9.12 -6.68 -4.71
C ASN A 165 10.23 -7.65 -4.24
N ARG A 166 10.41 -7.80 -2.92
CA ARG A 166 11.39 -8.76 -2.36
C ARG A 166 10.97 -10.20 -2.61
N LEU A 167 9.68 -10.50 -2.48
CA LEU A 167 9.13 -11.82 -2.80
C LEU A 167 9.30 -12.15 -4.30
N GLU A 168 9.11 -11.19 -5.20
CA GLU A 168 9.36 -11.38 -6.65
C GLU A 168 10.84 -11.65 -6.95
N GLU A 169 11.77 -11.00 -6.24
CA GLU A 169 13.20 -11.29 -6.39
C GLU A 169 13.53 -12.73 -5.95
N VAL A 170 12.99 -13.18 -4.81
CA VAL A 170 13.14 -14.56 -4.34
C VAL A 170 12.49 -15.54 -5.31
N ARG A 171 11.30 -15.22 -5.84
CA ARG A 171 10.61 -16.02 -6.84
C ARG A 171 11.46 -16.24 -8.08
N PHE A 172 12.06 -15.17 -8.61
CA PHE A 172 12.97 -15.28 -9.76
C PHE A 172 14.16 -16.18 -9.47
N GLN A 173 14.81 -16.03 -8.30
CA GLN A 173 15.94 -16.86 -7.88
C GLN A 173 15.56 -18.34 -7.73
N LEU A 174 14.39 -18.63 -7.18
CA LEU A 174 13.86 -19.99 -7.07
C LEU A 174 13.59 -20.63 -8.43
N ILE A 175 12.99 -19.88 -9.37
CA ILE A 175 12.73 -20.36 -10.73
C ILE A 175 14.04 -20.71 -11.44
N GLN A 176 15.04 -19.83 -11.35
CA GLN A 176 16.35 -20.07 -11.95
C GLN A 176 17.03 -21.29 -11.32
N ASP A 177 17.05 -21.40 -10.00
CA ASP A 177 17.66 -22.53 -9.29
C ASP A 177 16.97 -23.87 -9.61
N LEU A 178 15.64 -23.86 -9.81
CA LEU A 178 14.88 -25.02 -10.26
C LEU A 178 15.26 -25.45 -11.68
N GLN A 179 15.41 -24.50 -12.61
CA GLN A 179 15.87 -24.79 -13.98
C GLN A 179 17.26 -25.44 -13.98
N ASP A 180 18.21 -24.85 -13.24
CA ASP A 180 19.58 -25.40 -13.11
C ASP A 180 19.57 -26.82 -12.52
N LYS A 181 18.69 -27.08 -11.55
CA LYS A 181 18.51 -28.41 -10.94
C LYS A 181 17.87 -29.40 -11.90
N ASP A 182 16.88 -28.98 -12.70
CA ASP A 182 16.24 -29.83 -13.71
C ASP A 182 17.23 -30.26 -14.80
N GLU A 183 18.02 -29.33 -15.34
CA GLU A 183 19.09 -29.64 -16.29
C GLU A 183 20.15 -30.56 -15.67
N THR A 184 20.55 -30.29 -14.42
CA THR A 184 21.51 -31.14 -13.69
C THR A 184 20.99 -32.57 -13.53
N LEU A 185 19.71 -32.72 -13.17
CA LEU A 185 19.09 -34.04 -13.01
C LEU A 185 18.99 -34.79 -14.33
N GLU A 186 18.65 -34.10 -15.42
CA GLU A 186 18.65 -34.69 -16.76
C GLU A 186 20.04 -35.21 -17.14
N ILE A 187 21.09 -34.39 -16.96
CA ILE A 187 22.47 -34.79 -17.24
C ILE A 187 22.86 -36.00 -16.38
N CYS A 188 22.58 -35.98 -15.08
CA CYS A 188 22.97 -37.07 -14.18
C CYS A 188 22.23 -38.38 -14.52
N ARG A 189 20.93 -38.31 -14.81
CA ARG A 189 20.12 -39.48 -15.21
C ARG A 189 20.60 -40.07 -16.53
N ASN A 190 20.89 -39.21 -17.51
CA ASN A 190 21.44 -39.65 -18.79
C ASN A 190 22.79 -40.36 -18.61
N ASN A 191 23.70 -39.79 -17.81
CA ASN A 191 24.99 -40.43 -17.53
C ASN A 191 24.85 -41.76 -16.78
N LEU A 192 23.95 -41.85 -15.80
CA LEU A 192 23.69 -43.09 -15.06
C LEU A 192 23.09 -44.19 -15.95
N GLY A 193 22.31 -43.80 -16.97
CA GLY A 193 21.72 -44.72 -17.94
C GLY A 193 22.68 -45.19 -19.04
N MET A 194 23.86 -44.59 -19.17
CA MET A 194 24.87 -45.01 -20.15
C MET A 194 25.67 -46.23 -19.66
N ASP A 195 26.02 -47.11 -20.60
CA ASP A 195 26.95 -48.21 -20.39
C ASP A 195 28.09 -48.20 -21.42
N LYS A 196 29.06 -49.10 -21.24
CA LYS A 196 30.23 -49.23 -22.13
C LYS A 196 29.91 -49.70 -23.57
N ASN A 197 28.69 -50.18 -23.81
CA ASN A 197 28.23 -50.66 -25.12
C ASN A 197 27.39 -49.61 -25.86
N CYS A 198 27.11 -48.46 -25.23
CA CYS A 198 26.34 -47.38 -25.84
C CYS A 198 27.04 -46.79 -27.07
N ALA A 199 26.28 -46.61 -28.16
CA ALA A 199 26.78 -46.13 -29.45
C ALA A 199 27.36 -44.69 -29.42
N ASN A 200 26.93 -43.87 -28.47
CA ASN A 200 27.34 -42.46 -28.35
C ASN A 200 28.54 -42.24 -27.41
N THR A 201 29.32 -43.29 -27.12
CA THR A 201 30.56 -43.16 -26.35
C THR A 201 31.74 -42.79 -27.27
N SER A 202 32.58 -41.84 -26.85
CA SER A 202 33.74 -41.40 -27.65
C SER A 202 34.85 -40.83 -26.78
N PHE A 203 36.09 -40.89 -27.29
CA PHE A 203 37.24 -40.25 -26.65
C PHE A 203 37.07 -38.73 -26.64
N LYS A 204 37.32 -38.11 -25.49
CA LYS A 204 37.23 -36.65 -25.33
C LYS A 204 38.65 -36.04 -25.40
N PRO A 205 38.83 -34.88 -26.06
CA PRO A 205 40.15 -34.26 -26.21
C PRO A 205 40.83 -33.91 -24.88
N ASP A 206 40.06 -33.45 -23.89
CA ASP A 206 40.54 -33.15 -22.54
C ASP A 206 39.46 -33.51 -21.50
N PRO A 207 39.41 -34.78 -21.05
CA PRO A 207 38.37 -35.27 -20.14
C PRO A 207 38.57 -34.79 -18.69
N LEU A 208 39.77 -34.33 -18.32
CA LEU A 208 40.11 -33.89 -16.97
C LEU A 208 40.10 -32.36 -16.82
N ARG A 209 39.65 -31.64 -17.84
CA ARG A 209 39.51 -30.18 -17.81
C ARG A 209 38.61 -29.73 -16.66
N LEU A 210 39.08 -28.74 -15.92
CA LEU A 210 38.29 -28.07 -14.88
C LEU A 210 37.78 -26.72 -15.40
N PRO A 211 36.46 -26.52 -15.50
CA PRO A 211 35.91 -25.22 -15.86
C PRO A 211 36.31 -24.15 -14.85
N LYS A 212 36.62 -22.93 -15.31
CA LYS A 212 36.98 -21.81 -14.43
C LYS A 212 35.89 -21.41 -13.42
N LYS A 213 34.62 -21.72 -13.72
CA LYS A 213 33.46 -21.44 -12.88
C LYS A 213 33.05 -22.61 -11.97
N LEU A 214 33.88 -23.66 -11.88
CA LEU A 214 33.58 -24.80 -11.02
C LEU A 214 33.60 -24.36 -9.55
N ILE A 215 32.51 -24.65 -8.83
CA ILE A 215 32.37 -24.40 -7.39
C ILE A 215 32.56 -25.70 -6.61
N SER A 216 32.94 -25.59 -5.34
CA SER A 216 33.03 -26.77 -4.47
C SER A 216 31.64 -27.28 -4.08
N TYR A 217 31.59 -28.52 -3.58
CA TYR A 217 30.35 -29.11 -3.07
C TYR A 217 29.80 -28.29 -1.88
N GLU A 218 30.68 -27.84 -1.00
CA GLU A 218 30.35 -27.04 0.17
C GLU A 218 29.68 -25.73 -0.26
N SER A 219 30.23 -25.03 -1.25
CA SER A 219 29.63 -23.81 -1.80
C SER A 219 28.25 -24.05 -2.44
N TRP A 220 28.06 -25.16 -3.15
CA TRP A 220 26.75 -25.54 -3.69
C TRP A 220 25.71 -25.80 -2.58
N LEU A 221 26.13 -26.51 -1.53
CA LEU A 221 25.25 -26.83 -0.40
C LEU A 221 24.89 -25.57 0.39
N GLU A 222 25.84 -24.67 0.59
CA GLU A 222 25.63 -23.35 1.20
C GLU A 222 24.64 -22.51 0.39
N HIS A 223 24.79 -22.46 -0.94
CA HIS A 223 23.83 -21.78 -1.82
C HIS A 223 22.41 -22.32 -1.66
N CYS A 224 22.24 -23.65 -1.65
CA CYS A 224 20.91 -24.26 -1.46
C CYS A 224 20.32 -23.91 -0.09
N LYS A 225 21.11 -23.98 0.98
CA LYS A 225 20.67 -23.60 2.34
C LYS A 225 20.31 -22.12 2.43
N TYR A 226 21.13 -21.25 1.85
CA TYR A 226 20.93 -19.81 1.82
C TYR A 226 19.63 -19.45 1.11
N LEU A 227 19.40 -19.97 -0.10
CA LEU A 227 18.19 -19.67 -0.87
C LEU A 227 16.93 -20.12 -0.14
N LYS A 228 16.97 -21.30 0.49
CA LYS A 228 15.88 -21.80 1.33
C LYS A 228 15.58 -20.87 2.50
N LEU A 229 16.62 -20.49 3.26
CA LEU A 229 16.50 -19.60 4.41
C LEU A 229 15.99 -18.21 4.00
N ARG A 230 16.48 -17.68 2.88
CA ARG A 230 16.02 -16.40 2.33
C ARG A 230 14.53 -16.47 2.00
N ALA A 231 14.07 -17.51 1.32
CA ALA A 231 12.66 -17.68 1.01
C ALA A 231 11.79 -17.77 2.27
N ASP A 232 12.22 -18.54 3.28
CA ASP A 232 11.49 -18.66 4.55
C ASP A 232 11.40 -17.32 5.31
N ASN A 233 12.48 -16.54 5.32
CA ASN A 233 12.52 -15.24 5.98
C ASN A 233 11.59 -14.22 5.31
N GLU A 234 11.61 -14.14 3.98
CA GLU A 234 10.74 -13.22 3.24
C GLU A 234 9.26 -13.64 3.33
N LEU A 235 8.97 -14.95 3.34
CA LEU A 235 7.64 -15.47 3.61
C LEU A 235 7.15 -15.08 5.01
N ALA A 236 7.95 -15.30 6.04
CA ALA A 236 7.58 -14.95 7.41
C ALA A 236 7.37 -13.43 7.58
N ALA A 237 8.20 -12.61 6.93
CA ALA A 237 8.06 -11.16 6.94
C ALA A 237 6.75 -10.71 6.26
N ALA A 238 6.43 -11.29 5.10
CA ALA A 238 5.19 -11.01 4.37
C ALA A 238 3.93 -11.42 5.15
N GLN A 239 3.94 -12.62 5.73
CA GLN A 239 2.83 -13.12 6.54
C GLN A 239 2.55 -12.20 7.73
N LYS A 240 3.61 -11.82 8.46
CA LYS A 240 3.51 -10.88 9.57
C LYS A 240 2.99 -9.52 9.11
N LEU A 241 3.48 -9.01 7.97
CA LEU A 241 3.00 -7.75 7.44
C LEU A 241 1.50 -7.83 7.13
N ARG A 242 1.06 -8.86 6.43
CA ARG A 242 -0.34 -9.11 6.08
C ARG A 242 -1.24 -9.15 7.33
N GLU A 243 -0.85 -9.91 8.36
CA GLU A 243 -1.59 -9.97 9.63
C GLU A 243 -1.71 -8.59 10.29
N THR A 244 -0.68 -7.75 10.18
CA THR A 244 -0.70 -6.40 10.77
C THR A 244 -1.43 -5.35 9.92
N MET A 245 -1.86 -5.66 8.70
CA MET A 245 -2.59 -4.72 7.83
C MET A 245 -4.08 -4.60 8.21
N TYR A 246 -4.65 -5.61 8.88
CA TYR A 246 -6.05 -5.61 9.28
C TYR A 246 -6.36 -4.55 10.36
N VAL A 247 -5.59 -4.53 11.45
CA VAL A 247 -5.85 -3.67 12.61
C VAL A 247 -5.87 -2.17 12.26
N PRO A 248 -4.94 -1.63 11.46
CA PRO A 248 -4.97 -0.25 11.02
C PRO A 248 -6.22 0.10 10.20
N ARG A 249 -6.71 -0.81 9.34
CA ARG A 249 -7.96 -0.60 8.57
C ARG A 249 -9.17 -0.54 9.49
N GLU A 250 -9.30 -1.46 10.44
CA GLU A 250 -10.39 -1.43 11.43
C GLU A 250 -10.35 -0.17 12.28
N ARG A 251 -9.15 0.25 12.69
CA ARG A 251 -8.97 1.51 13.41
C ARG A 251 -9.41 2.70 12.58
N ALA A 252 -9.02 2.78 11.30
CA ALA A 252 -9.44 3.85 10.41
C ALA A 252 -10.95 3.91 10.26
N ARG A 253 -11.63 2.78 10.11
CA ARG A 253 -13.11 2.72 10.03
C ARG A 253 -13.77 3.21 11.32
N ASN A 254 -13.27 2.80 12.48
CA ASN A 254 -13.82 3.21 13.77
C ASN A 254 -13.59 4.69 14.05
N ASP A 255 -12.36 5.18 13.84
CA ASP A 255 -11.99 6.58 14.05
C ASP A 255 -12.79 7.48 13.09
N LEU A 256 -12.93 7.10 11.82
CA LEU A 256 -13.75 7.80 10.84
C LEU A 256 -15.23 7.86 11.25
N LYS A 257 -15.78 6.75 11.73
CA LYS A 257 -17.18 6.70 12.16
C LYS A 257 -17.42 7.61 13.37
N ALA A 258 -16.54 7.54 14.37
CA ALA A 258 -16.64 8.37 15.56
C ALA A 258 -16.57 9.86 15.20
N GLN A 259 -15.66 10.24 14.31
CA GLN A 259 -15.53 11.62 13.86
C GLN A 259 -16.73 12.08 13.03
N ASN A 260 -17.24 11.23 12.13
CA ASN A 260 -18.47 11.50 11.39
C ASN A 260 -19.67 11.74 12.31
N ASP A 261 -19.82 10.94 13.37
CA ASP A 261 -20.91 11.10 14.33
C ASP A 261 -20.82 12.45 15.06
N ALA A 262 -19.60 12.87 15.44
CA ALA A 262 -19.34 14.17 16.06
C ALA A 262 -19.66 15.34 15.10
N THR A 263 -19.14 15.31 13.87
CA THR A 263 -19.41 16.34 12.86
C THR A 263 -20.90 16.43 12.53
N ASN A 264 -21.57 15.29 12.32
CA ASN A 264 -23.00 15.26 12.01
C ASN A 264 -23.84 15.81 13.17
N PHE A 265 -23.47 15.53 14.41
CA PHE A 265 -24.12 16.10 15.57
C PHE A 265 -23.98 17.63 15.61
N ALA A 266 -22.76 18.15 15.44
CA ALA A 266 -22.50 19.59 15.42
C ALA A 266 -23.26 20.30 14.30
N LEU A 267 -23.32 19.70 13.10
CA LEU A 267 -24.11 20.22 11.97
C LEU A 267 -25.61 20.25 12.28
N ARG A 268 -26.17 19.17 12.83
CA ARG A 268 -27.59 19.12 13.23
C ARG A 268 -27.93 20.18 14.29
N LYS A 269 -27.05 20.33 15.28
CA LYS A 269 -27.19 21.36 16.31
C LYS A 269 -27.20 22.77 15.70
N ARG A 270 -26.27 23.07 14.79
CA ARG A 270 -26.22 24.37 14.09
C ARG A 270 -27.47 24.62 13.25
N ILE A 271 -27.97 23.62 12.53
CA ILE A 271 -29.22 23.72 11.76
C ILE A 271 -30.40 24.08 12.67
N TYR A 272 -30.51 23.40 13.81
CA TYR A 272 -31.56 23.68 14.79
C TYR A 272 -31.46 25.11 15.35
N GLU A 273 -30.26 25.56 15.73
CA GLU A 273 -30.02 26.91 16.22
C GLU A 273 -30.41 27.97 15.18
N THR A 274 -29.99 27.80 13.92
CA THR A 274 -30.34 28.72 12.83
C THR A 274 -31.86 28.76 12.63
N GLN A 275 -32.54 27.62 12.64
CA GLN A 275 -34.00 27.58 12.50
C GLN A 275 -34.71 28.27 13.68
N ARG A 276 -34.22 28.08 14.90
CA ARG A 276 -34.77 28.73 16.10
C ARG A 276 -34.64 30.24 16.02
N ILE A 277 -33.46 30.75 15.67
CA ILE A 277 -33.19 32.19 15.54
C ILE A 277 -34.06 32.78 14.42
N LYS A 278 -34.19 32.09 13.28
CA LYS A 278 -35.07 32.52 12.19
C LYS A 278 -36.52 32.69 12.67
N ASN A 279 -37.06 31.68 13.36
CA ASN A 279 -38.43 31.73 13.87
C ASN A 279 -38.64 32.89 14.86
N GLU A 280 -37.67 33.14 15.72
CA GLU A 280 -37.68 34.28 16.65
C GLU A 280 -37.69 35.61 15.88
N LEU A 281 -36.81 35.78 14.89
CA LEU A 281 -36.76 37.00 14.08
C LEU A 281 -38.04 37.22 13.26
N ASP A 282 -38.63 36.14 12.73
CA ASP A 282 -39.92 36.21 12.04
C ASP A 282 -41.04 36.64 13.00
N TRP A 283 -41.02 36.17 14.25
CA TRP A 283 -41.98 36.58 15.29
C TRP A 283 -41.78 38.05 15.70
N GLN A 284 -40.54 38.49 15.93
CA GLN A 284 -40.22 39.88 16.22
C GLN A 284 -40.68 40.80 15.10
N ARG A 285 -40.43 40.43 13.83
CA ARG A 285 -40.91 41.17 12.66
C ARG A 285 -42.43 41.23 12.61
N PHE A 286 -43.11 40.12 12.88
CA PHE A 286 -44.57 40.06 12.89
C PHE A 286 -45.19 41.04 13.90
N ASN A 287 -44.58 41.18 15.09
CA ASN A 287 -45.05 42.12 16.11
C ASN A 287 -44.66 43.57 15.83
N MET A 288 -43.48 43.81 15.26
CA MET A 288 -42.99 45.15 14.96
C MET A 288 -43.85 45.86 13.91
N ILE A 289 -44.39 45.14 12.92
CA ILE A 289 -45.20 45.73 11.85
C ILE A 289 -46.46 46.46 12.38
N PRO A 290 -47.33 45.84 13.22
CA PRO A 290 -48.44 46.55 13.85
C PRO A 290 -48.01 47.71 14.74
N ASP A 291 -46.89 47.59 15.46
CA ASP A 291 -46.40 48.66 16.32
C ASP A 291 -45.93 49.86 15.51
N MET A 292 -45.30 49.64 14.35
CA MET A 292 -44.99 50.70 13.38
C MET A 292 -46.26 51.37 12.85
N ASP A 293 -47.29 50.59 12.49
CA ASP A 293 -48.58 51.15 12.03
C ASP A 293 -49.28 51.99 13.12
N ARG A 294 -49.22 51.55 14.37
CA ARG A 294 -49.73 52.32 15.52
C ARG A 294 -48.93 53.62 15.71
N LEU A 295 -47.60 53.56 15.64
CA LEU A 295 -46.75 54.74 15.76
C LEU A 295 -47.02 55.74 14.62
N MET A 296 -47.18 55.26 13.39
CA MET A 296 -47.56 56.11 12.24
C MET A 296 -48.92 56.78 12.45
N LYS A 297 -49.93 56.05 12.95
CA LYS A 297 -51.23 56.64 13.31
C LYS A 297 -51.09 57.69 14.41
N GLU A 298 -50.28 57.44 15.42
CA GLU A 298 -50.07 58.40 16.50
C GLU A 298 -49.37 59.67 16.02
N ILE A 299 -48.40 59.55 15.10
CA ILE A 299 -47.80 60.71 14.40
C ILE A 299 -48.90 61.52 13.69
N THR A 300 -49.80 60.87 12.96
CA THR A 300 -50.91 61.60 12.28
C THR A 300 -51.89 62.25 13.27
N ASN A 301 -52.15 61.61 14.41
CA ASN A 301 -52.99 62.18 15.47
C ASN A 301 -52.34 63.40 16.11
N LEU A 302 -51.03 63.34 16.39
CA LEU A 302 -50.26 64.46 16.94
C LEU A 302 -50.21 65.64 15.97
N GLU A 303 -50.02 65.40 14.67
CA GLU A 303 -50.08 66.44 13.63
C GLU A 303 -51.46 67.10 13.56
N ALA A 304 -52.54 66.30 13.63
CA ALA A 304 -53.90 66.81 13.65
C ALA A 304 -54.19 67.64 14.92
N ALA A 305 -53.75 67.17 16.09
CA ALA A 305 -53.89 67.89 17.35
C ALA A 305 -53.12 69.23 17.33
N LEU A 306 -51.90 69.25 16.78
CA LEU A 306 -51.10 70.46 16.66
C LEU A 306 -51.74 71.48 15.71
N LEU A 307 -52.34 71.02 14.61
CA LEU A 307 -53.14 71.87 13.72
C LEU A 307 -54.37 72.44 14.43
N GLU A 308 -55.08 71.62 15.22
CA GLU A 308 -56.21 72.08 16.03
C GLU A 308 -55.79 73.16 17.03
N LYS A 309 -54.67 72.97 17.75
CA LYS A 309 -54.15 73.98 18.69
C LYS A 309 -53.63 75.23 17.99
N THR A 310 -53.07 75.08 16.79
CA THR A 310 -52.70 76.23 15.93
C THR A 310 -53.93 77.07 15.59
N ASN A 311 -55.06 76.43 15.25
CA ASN A 311 -56.31 77.13 14.94
C ASN A 311 -56.93 77.78 16.18
N ALA A 312 -56.91 77.11 17.33
CA ALA A 312 -57.35 77.67 18.61
C ALA A 312 -56.51 78.88 19.03
N LEU A 313 -55.18 78.81 18.87
CA LEU A 313 -54.27 79.90 19.18
C LEU A 313 -54.54 81.12 18.29
N LYS A 314 -54.70 80.91 16.97
CA LYS A 314 -55.09 81.98 16.04
C LYS A 314 -56.39 82.67 16.47
N LEU A 315 -57.40 81.91 16.91
CA LEU A 315 -58.66 82.45 17.39
C LEU A 315 -58.47 83.28 18.67
N ALA A 316 -57.74 82.76 19.66
CA ALA A 316 -57.49 83.45 20.92
C ALA A 316 -56.68 84.74 20.71
N GLU A 317 -55.63 84.71 19.88
CA GLU A 317 -54.84 85.90 19.52
C GLU A 317 -55.68 86.93 18.76
N THR A 318 -56.51 86.49 17.81
CA THR A 318 -57.43 87.39 17.09
C THR A 318 -58.47 88.03 18.03
N ARG A 319 -59.00 87.27 19.00
CA ARG A 319 -59.92 87.80 20.03
C ARG A 319 -59.22 88.82 20.93
N CYS A 320 -57.96 88.59 21.31
CA CYS A 320 -57.15 89.55 22.04
C CYS A 320 -56.97 90.85 21.25
N GLU A 321 -56.55 90.75 19.98
CA GLU A 321 -56.34 91.91 19.10
C GLU A 321 -57.62 92.72 18.89
N ASN A 322 -58.73 92.05 18.60
CA ASN A 322 -60.03 92.71 18.40
C ASN A 322 -60.46 93.53 19.63
N ARG A 323 -60.11 93.09 20.84
CA ARG A 323 -60.43 93.78 22.09
C ARG A 323 -59.56 95.03 22.32
N LEU A 324 -58.48 95.24 21.56
CA LEU A 324 -57.66 96.45 21.61
C LEU A 324 -58.31 97.65 20.90
N TYR A 325 -59.31 97.42 20.03
CA TYR A 325 -60.05 98.49 19.35
C TYR A 325 -61.19 99.10 20.19
N ARG A 326 -61.33 98.72 21.46
CA ARG A 326 -62.34 99.28 22.37
C ARG A 326 -62.02 100.76 22.66
N PRO A 327 -62.97 101.70 22.54
CA PRO A 327 -62.69 103.13 22.73
C PRO A 327 -62.71 103.56 24.21
N GLY A 328 -61.82 104.49 24.57
CA GLY A 328 -61.86 105.21 25.86
C GLY A 328 -61.68 104.32 27.10
N ALA A 329 -62.55 104.46 28.10
CA ALA A 329 -62.48 103.72 29.36
C ALA A 329 -62.85 102.22 29.22
N GLU A 330 -63.51 101.83 28.12
CA GLU A 330 -63.81 100.43 27.81
C GLU A 330 -62.56 99.64 27.37
N LEU A 331 -61.44 100.32 27.10
CA LEU A 331 -60.11 99.71 26.92
C LEU A 331 -59.50 99.32 28.27
N CYS A 332 -60.23 98.48 29.00
CA CYS A 332 -59.85 98.00 30.32
C CYS A 332 -59.31 96.57 30.24
N ARG A 333 -58.41 96.23 31.17
CA ARG A 333 -57.89 94.87 31.34
C ARG A 333 -58.86 94.06 32.21
N ASP A 334 -60.04 93.84 31.66
CA ASP A 334 -61.13 93.10 32.28
C ASP A 334 -60.87 91.58 32.28
N GLU A 335 -61.73 90.85 32.99
CA GLU A 335 -61.61 89.40 33.17
C GLU A 335 -61.49 88.65 31.84
N PRO A 336 -62.30 88.92 30.79
CA PRO A 336 -62.15 88.21 29.52
C PRO A 336 -60.81 88.49 28.82
N MET A 337 -60.22 89.67 28.99
CA MET A 337 -58.88 89.97 28.46
C MET A 337 -57.79 89.20 29.23
N LEU A 338 -57.94 89.04 30.54
CA LEU A 338 -57.03 88.22 31.36
C LEU A 338 -57.15 86.74 31.01
N GLY A 339 -58.38 86.24 30.85
CA GLY A 339 -58.65 84.85 30.45
C GLY A 339 -58.09 84.50 29.08
N LEU A 340 -58.29 85.35 28.06
CA LEU A 340 -57.72 85.14 26.73
C LEU A 340 -56.18 85.20 26.72
N ALA A 341 -55.58 86.07 27.55
CA ALA A 341 -54.13 86.13 27.68
C ALA A 341 -53.54 84.86 28.30
N ASP A 342 -54.21 84.28 29.30
CA ASP A 342 -53.82 82.99 29.88
C ASP A 342 -54.05 81.84 28.89
N GLU A 343 -55.16 81.84 28.15
CA GLU A 343 -55.46 80.87 27.09
C GLU A 343 -54.35 80.85 26.01
N VAL A 344 -53.87 82.02 25.56
CA VAL A 344 -52.75 82.12 24.61
C VAL A 344 -51.46 81.54 25.18
N LEU A 345 -51.13 81.84 26.44
CA LEU A 345 -49.92 81.30 27.09
C LEU A 345 -50.00 79.78 27.27
N GLN A 346 -51.16 79.26 27.67
CA GLN A 346 -51.40 77.81 27.79
C GLN A 346 -51.35 77.12 26.43
N LEU A 347 -51.99 77.67 25.40
CA LEU A 347 -51.97 77.11 24.04
C LEU A 347 -50.55 77.05 23.46
N ARG A 348 -49.72 78.08 23.67
CA ARG A 348 -48.31 78.06 23.26
C ARG A 348 -47.50 76.97 23.96
N ARG A 349 -47.73 76.75 25.27
CA ARG A 349 -47.07 75.66 26.01
C ARG A 349 -47.51 74.29 25.50
N THR A 350 -48.83 74.06 25.39
CA THR A 350 -49.34 72.76 24.89
C THR A 350 -48.90 72.47 23.45
N MET A 351 -48.80 73.48 22.59
CA MET A 351 -48.23 73.31 21.24
C MET A 351 -46.75 72.92 21.28
N HIS A 352 -45.96 73.52 22.19
CA HIS A 352 -44.56 73.13 22.35
C HIS A 352 -44.43 71.68 22.83
N ASP A 353 -45.20 71.28 23.84
CA ASP A 353 -45.21 69.90 24.35
C ASP A 353 -45.62 68.88 23.26
N LEU A 354 -46.63 69.22 22.44
CA LEU A 354 -47.07 68.39 21.31
C LEU A 354 -46.00 68.31 20.21
N GLN A 355 -45.32 69.43 19.91
CA GLN A 355 -44.24 69.46 18.93
C GLN A 355 -43.05 68.61 19.37
N ASP A 356 -42.63 68.72 20.63
CA ASP A 356 -41.53 67.93 21.19
C ASP A 356 -41.86 66.43 21.13
N LYS A 357 -43.12 66.06 21.41
CA LYS A 357 -43.56 64.66 21.34
C LYS A 357 -43.62 64.14 19.90
N LEU A 358 -44.05 64.98 18.96
CA LEU A 358 -44.05 64.68 17.53
C LEU A 358 -42.63 64.46 16.99
N ASP A 359 -41.69 65.32 17.38
CA ASP A 359 -40.29 65.22 16.97
C ASP A 359 -39.64 63.94 17.52
N THR A 360 -39.95 63.60 18.77
CA THR A 360 -39.52 62.33 19.39
C THR A 360 -40.11 61.13 18.65
N ALA A 361 -41.41 61.17 18.32
CA ALA A 361 -42.09 60.07 17.62
C ALA A 361 -41.57 59.89 16.18
N LYS A 362 -41.21 60.97 15.48
CA LYS A 362 -40.61 60.92 14.13
C LYS A 362 -39.16 60.44 14.12
N ALA A 363 -38.45 60.60 15.24
CA ALA A 363 -37.08 60.13 15.41
C ALA A 363 -36.97 58.66 15.80
N THR A 364 -38.08 58.05 16.23
CA THR A 364 -38.21 56.63 16.60
C THR A 364 -38.63 55.83 15.38
#